data_AF-A0A9K3N137-F1
#
_entry.id   AF-A0A9K3N137-F1
#
_cell.length_a   1.000
_cell.length_b   1.000
_cell.length_c   1.000
_cell.angle_alpha   90.00
_cell.angle_beta   90.00
_cell.angle_gamma   90.00
#
_symmetry.space_group_name_H-M   'P 1'
#
loop_
_entity.id
_entity.type
_entity.pdbx_description
1 polymer ?
#
loop_
_entity_poly.entity_id
_entity_poly.type
_entity_poly.pdbx_seq_one_letter_code
_entity_poly.pdbx_strand_id
1 'polypeptide(L)'
;MSSSSTSASTLFRNPKMFKVDLQGNVYCHHDIIAVIRVVGRKSVRQGQEFYGCSQRPRFDCKFFLWKEDVDNMFKQHASDCRFSYEDLKYQNMDLQNKLLVEENKLLKTKISGVESKGNKPYVLNLFIAFTIVLYMFR
;
A
#
# COMPACT_ATOMS: atom_id res chain seq x y z
N MET A 1 -24.57 51.26 -9.05
CA MET A 1 -25.03 49.98 -8.51
C MET A 1 -24.52 48.91 -9.45
N SER A 2 -23.51 48.13 -9.05
CA SER A 2 -22.90 47.11 -9.92
C SER A 2 -23.02 45.77 -9.22
N SER A 3 -24.01 45.00 -9.65
CA SER A 3 -24.31 43.63 -9.24
C SER A 3 -23.35 42.68 -9.95
N SER A 4 -22.32 42.22 -9.26
CA SER A 4 -21.48 41.11 -9.72
C SER A 4 -22.03 39.81 -9.11
N SER A 5 -22.96 39.20 -9.82
CA SER A 5 -23.37 37.81 -9.66
C SER A 5 -22.16 36.91 -9.95
N THR A 6 -21.45 36.47 -8.92
CA THR A 6 -20.40 35.48 -9.09
C THR A 6 -21.03 34.11 -8.89
N SER A 7 -21.38 33.50 -10.01
CA SER A 7 -21.87 32.12 -10.12
C SER A 7 -20.94 31.19 -9.35
N ALA A 8 -21.40 30.68 -8.20
CA ALA A 8 -20.69 29.66 -7.44
C ALA A 8 -20.87 28.32 -8.16
N SER A 9 -20.15 28.15 -9.27
CA SER A 9 -19.96 26.84 -9.90
C SER A 9 -19.39 25.89 -8.85
N THR A 10 -20.12 24.83 -8.56
CA THR A 10 -19.68 23.65 -7.81
C THR A 10 -18.56 22.95 -8.59
N LEU A 11 -17.41 23.60 -8.68
CA LEU A 11 -16.17 22.91 -9.00
C LEU A 11 -15.94 21.99 -7.81
N PHE A 12 -16.00 20.68 -8.05
CA PHE A 12 -15.50 19.67 -7.14
C PHE A 12 -14.04 20.00 -6.86
N ARG A 13 -13.79 20.79 -5.82
CA ARG A 13 -12.45 21.06 -5.33
C ARG A 13 -12.05 19.74 -4.71
N ASN A 14 -11.12 19.03 -5.32
CA ASN A 14 -10.45 17.93 -4.66
C ASN A 14 -9.48 18.56 -3.64
N PRO A 15 -9.83 18.63 -2.35
CA PRO A 15 -8.92 19.20 -1.39
C PRO A 15 -7.63 18.38 -1.37
N LYS A 16 -6.49 19.07 -1.34
CA LYS A 16 -5.20 18.42 -1.08
C LYS A 16 -5.16 18.03 0.39
N MET A 17 -5.70 16.86 0.71
CA MET A 17 -5.56 16.27 2.04
C MET A 17 -4.18 15.61 2.15
N PHE A 18 -3.43 15.99 3.18
CA PHE A 18 -2.07 15.51 3.37
C PHE A 18 -2.05 14.12 4.01
N LYS A 19 -2.95 13.86 4.96
CA LYS A 19 -2.98 12.62 5.74
C LYS A 19 -4.32 12.42 6.45
N VAL A 20 -4.83 11.19 6.38
CA VAL A 20 -6.02 10.69 7.08
C VAL A 20 -5.70 9.29 7.62
N ASP A 21 -6.14 8.96 8.84
CA ASP A 21 -5.98 7.61 9.40
C ASP A 21 -7.21 6.72 9.20
N LEU A 22 -7.11 5.45 9.63
CA LEU A 22 -8.18 4.46 9.50
C LEU A 22 -9.44 4.81 10.32
N GLN A 23 -9.31 5.74 11.27
CA GLN A 23 -10.41 6.22 12.11
C GLN A 23 -11.08 7.46 11.49
N GLY A 24 -10.60 7.94 10.34
CA GLY A 24 -11.12 9.12 9.67
C GLY A 24 -10.62 10.44 10.27
N ASN A 25 -9.57 10.42 11.10
CA ASN A 25 -8.99 11.66 11.62
C ASN A 25 -8.20 12.36 10.52
N VAL A 26 -8.43 13.66 10.37
CA VAL A 26 -7.72 14.53 9.42
C VAL A 26 -6.52 15.15 10.12
N TYR A 27 -5.35 15.17 9.49
CA TYR A 27 -4.13 15.74 10.04
C TYR A 27 -3.76 17.06 9.34
N CYS A 28 -3.24 18.01 10.11
CA CYS A 28 -2.72 19.28 9.59
C CYS A 28 -1.24 19.16 9.19
N HIS A 29 -0.62 20.26 8.70
CA HIS A 29 0.79 20.26 8.27
C HIS A 29 1.83 19.97 9.36
N HIS A 30 1.43 19.94 10.64
CA HIS A 30 2.31 19.54 11.75
C HIS A 30 2.22 18.04 12.06
N ASP A 31 1.53 17.26 11.22
CA ASP A 31 1.24 15.83 11.47
C ASP A 31 0.51 15.55 12.78
N ILE A 32 -0.25 16.53 13.27
CA ILE A 32 -1.16 16.41 14.41
C ILE A 32 -2.61 16.49 13.93
N ILE A 33 -3.50 15.87 14.70
CA ILE A 33 -4.94 15.84 14.42
C ILE A 33 -5.48 17.27 14.32
N ALA A 34 -6.13 17.56 13.20
CA ALA A 34 -6.85 18.79 12.95
C ALA A 34 -8.19 18.78 13.72
N VAL A 35 -8.58 19.95 14.21
CA VAL A 35 -9.82 20.10 15.00
C VAL A 35 -10.91 20.72 14.14
N ILE A 36 -12.14 20.27 14.33
CA ILE A 36 -13.31 20.87 13.71
C ILE A 36 -13.65 22.19 14.41
N ARG A 37 -13.92 23.22 13.62
CA ARG A 37 -14.30 24.54 14.08
C ARG A 37 -15.50 25.04 13.27
N VAL A 38 -16.30 25.90 13.89
CA VAL A 38 -17.46 26.52 13.24
C VAL A 38 -17.11 27.95 12.84
N VAL A 39 -17.50 28.32 11.62
CA VAL A 39 -17.31 29.69 11.13
C VAL A 39 -18.21 30.66 11.88
N GLY A 40 -17.61 31.74 12.38
CA GLY A 40 -18.31 32.78 13.12
C GLY A 40 -19.27 33.64 12.26
N ARG A 41 -20.02 34.51 12.95
CA ARG A 41 -21.15 35.26 12.38
C ARG A 41 -20.83 36.34 11.32
N LYS A 42 -19.55 36.58 11.04
CA LYS A 42 -19.10 37.65 10.11
C LYS A 42 -18.78 37.13 8.71
N SER A 43 -19.00 35.84 8.45
CA SER A 43 -18.68 35.20 7.18
C SER A 43 -19.95 34.83 6.43
N VAL A 44 -19.89 34.85 5.09
CA VAL A 44 -20.95 34.30 4.21
C VAL A 44 -21.22 32.83 4.52
N ARG A 45 -20.19 32.11 4.98
CA ARG A 45 -20.25 30.69 5.36
C ARG A 45 -20.50 30.51 6.86
N GLN A 46 -21.19 31.45 7.51
CA GLN A 46 -21.52 31.36 8.93
C GLN A 46 -22.18 30.02 9.26
N GLY A 47 -21.74 29.41 10.37
CA GLY A 47 -22.28 28.14 10.83
C GLY A 47 -21.73 26.90 10.11
N GLN A 48 -20.98 27.07 9.02
CA GLN A 48 -20.30 25.94 8.37
C GLN A 48 -19.09 25.46 9.19
N GLU A 49 -18.78 24.18 9.07
CA GLU A 49 -17.68 23.53 9.79
C GLU A 49 -16.44 23.39 8.91
N PHE A 50 -15.27 23.57 9.51
CA PHE A 50 -13.98 23.38 8.85
C PHE A 50 -12.97 22.73 9.79
N TYR A 51 -12.07 21.93 9.23
CA TYR A 51 -10.87 21.44 9.90
C TYR A 51 -9.81 22.54 9.93
N GLY A 52 -9.22 22.77 11.09
CA GLY A 52 -8.12 23.70 11.28
C GLY A 52 -7.05 23.16 12.23
N CYS A 53 -5.89 23.82 12.25
CA CYS A 53 -4.81 23.46 13.16
C CYS A 53 -5.27 23.55 14.64
N SER A 54 -4.86 22.57 15.44
CA SER A 54 -5.11 22.51 16.89
C SER A 54 -4.22 23.50 17.69
N GLN A 55 -3.06 23.88 17.17
CA GLN A 55 -2.05 24.72 17.84
C GLN A 55 -2.26 26.25 17.69
N ARG A 56 -3.45 26.69 17.28
CA ARG A 56 -3.80 28.12 17.16
C ARG A 56 -3.87 28.78 18.55
N PRO A 57 -3.44 30.05 18.74
CA PRO A 57 -2.94 30.99 17.73
C PRO A 57 -1.42 31.01 17.54
N ARG A 58 -0.62 30.51 18.49
CA ARG A 58 0.83 30.75 18.50
C ARG A 58 1.61 29.95 17.46
N PHE A 59 1.21 28.71 17.18
CA PHE A 59 1.90 27.81 16.25
C PHE A 59 0.93 27.28 15.19
N ASP A 60 0.17 28.17 14.57
CA ASP A 60 -0.84 27.79 13.58
C ASP A 60 -0.21 27.60 12.17
N CYS A 61 -0.19 26.36 11.67
CA CYS A 61 0.33 26.04 10.33
C CYS A 61 -0.60 26.44 9.18
N LYS A 62 -1.68 27.19 9.46
CA LYS A 62 -2.65 27.68 8.47
C LYS A 62 -3.37 26.59 7.68
N PHE A 63 -3.32 25.35 8.18
CA PHE A 63 -4.14 24.26 7.65
C PHE A 63 -5.63 24.63 7.74
N PHE A 64 -6.33 24.45 6.63
CA PHE A 64 -7.74 24.77 6.49
C PHE A 64 -8.38 23.82 5.48
N LEU A 65 -9.50 23.21 5.87
CA LEU A 65 -10.29 22.37 4.97
C LEU A 65 -11.76 22.43 5.34
N TRP A 66 -12.66 22.59 4.36
CA TRP A 66 -14.09 22.50 4.66
C TRP A 66 -14.46 21.07 5.01
N LYS A 67 -15.27 20.90 6.06
CA LYS A 67 -15.73 19.56 6.45
C LYS A 67 -16.56 18.93 5.35
N GLU A 68 -17.41 19.72 4.69
CA GLU A 68 -18.23 19.26 3.55
C GLU A 68 -17.38 18.68 2.40
N ASP A 69 -16.24 19.31 2.07
CA ASP A 69 -15.36 18.82 1.01
C ASP A 69 -14.77 17.44 1.39
N VAL A 70 -14.40 17.26 2.66
CA VAL A 70 -13.89 16.00 3.22
C VAL A 70 -14.98 14.91 3.22
N ASP A 71 -16.17 15.25 3.70
CA ASP A 71 -17.31 14.33 3.74
C ASP A 71 -17.67 13.85 2.32
N ASN A 72 -17.61 14.74 1.33
CA ASN A 72 -17.87 14.42 -0.07
C ASN A 72 -16.81 13.49 -0.66
N MET A 73 -15.53 13.66 -0.30
CA MET A 73 -14.47 12.71 -0.70
C MET A 73 -14.72 11.32 -0.14
N PHE A 74 -15.09 11.20 1.13
CA PHE A 74 -15.39 9.89 1.73
C PHE A 74 -16.64 9.25 1.12
N LYS A 75 -17.65 10.05 0.75
CA LYS A 75 -18.83 9.55 0.04
C LYS A 75 -18.48 9.03 -1.36
N GLN A 76 -17.64 9.75 -2.11
CA GLN A 76 -17.20 9.31 -3.44
C GLN A 76 -16.41 7.99 -3.35
N HIS A 77 -15.49 7.87 -2.40
CA HIS A 77 -14.78 6.62 -2.18
C HIS A 77 -15.67 5.48 -1.67
N ALA A 78 -16.70 5.77 -0.87
CA ALA A 78 -17.67 4.74 -0.46
C ALA A 78 -18.49 4.21 -1.66
N SER A 79 -18.78 5.05 -2.65
CA SER A 79 -19.46 4.62 -3.89
C SER A 79 -18.55 3.93 -4.90
N ASP A 80 -17.25 4.22 -4.90
CA ASP A 80 -16.29 3.68 -5.87
C ASP A 80 -15.47 2.49 -5.31
N CYS A 81 -15.51 2.27 -3.98
CA CYS A 81 -14.88 1.12 -3.35
C CYS A 81 -15.73 -0.13 -3.58
N ARG A 82 -15.55 -0.73 -4.75
CA ARG A 82 -16.16 -2.01 -5.14
C ARG A 82 -15.58 -3.20 -4.36
N PHE A 83 -14.65 -2.97 -3.44
CA PHE A 83 -13.85 -3.98 -2.78
C PHE A 83 -13.74 -3.68 -1.28
N SER A 84 -14.27 -4.58 -0.45
CA SER A 84 -14.18 -4.47 1.01
C SER A 84 -12.73 -4.58 1.49
N TYR A 85 -12.44 -4.06 2.68
CA TYR A 85 -11.16 -4.30 3.36
C TYR A 85 -10.83 -5.80 3.44
N GLU A 86 -11.83 -6.63 3.69
CA GLU A 86 -11.67 -8.09 3.74
C GLU A 86 -11.28 -8.66 2.37
N ASP A 87 -11.83 -8.13 1.29
CA ASP A 87 -11.50 -8.58 -0.06
C ASP A 87 -10.04 -8.24 -0.38
N LEU A 88 -9.58 -7.02 -0.02
CA LEU A 88 -8.19 -6.57 -0.22
C LEU A 88 -7.20 -7.40 0.60
N LYS A 89 -7.60 -7.76 1.83
CA LYS A 89 -6.83 -8.66 2.69
C LYS A 89 -6.71 -10.06 2.08
N TYR A 90 -7.80 -10.60 1.52
CA TYR A 90 -7.78 -11.91 0.88
C TYR A 90 -6.87 -11.93 -0.36
N GLN A 91 -6.93 -10.90 -1.20
CA GLN A 91 -6.01 -10.76 -2.35
C GLN A 91 -4.55 -10.70 -1.92
N ASN A 92 -4.22 -9.95 -0.86
CA ASN A 92 -2.85 -9.91 -0.33
C ASN A 92 -2.38 -11.28 0.16
N MET A 93 -3.24 -12.03 0.84
CA MET A 93 -2.94 -13.39 1.29
C MET A 93 -2.74 -14.36 0.12
N ASP A 94 -3.58 -14.28 -0.92
CA ASP A 94 -3.46 -15.11 -2.11
C ASP A 94 -2.15 -14.84 -2.87
N LEU A 95 -1.80 -13.55 -3.01
CA LEU A 95 -0.52 -13.13 -3.58
C LEU A 95 0.67 -13.69 -2.80
N GLN A 96 0.65 -13.61 -1.47
CA GLN A 96 1.71 -14.18 -0.62
C GLN A 96 1.82 -15.70 -0.79
N ASN A 97 0.69 -16.42 -0.79
CA ASN A 97 0.68 -17.86 -1.01
C ASN A 97 1.26 -18.24 -2.37
N LYS A 98 0.93 -17.48 -3.42
CA LYS A 98 1.44 -17.71 -4.78
C LYS A 98 2.96 -17.52 -4.86
N LEU A 99 3.48 -16.46 -4.24
CA LEU A 99 4.92 -16.19 -4.17
C LEU A 99 5.66 -17.30 -3.41
N LEU A 100 5.10 -17.75 -2.28
CA LEU A 100 5.65 -18.86 -1.50
C LEU A 100 5.69 -20.17 -2.31
N VAL A 101 4.67 -20.47 -3.11
CA VAL A 101 4.65 -21.66 -3.96
C VAL A 101 5.73 -21.58 -5.05
N GLU A 102 5.90 -20.41 -5.66
CA GLU A 102 6.92 -20.18 -6.69
C GLU A 102 8.34 -20.34 -6.12
N GLU A 103 8.60 -19.78 -4.95
CA GLU A 103 9.89 -19.92 -4.25
C GLU A 103 10.18 -21.39 -3.90
N ASN A 104 9.22 -22.11 -3.34
CA ASN A 104 9.36 -23.53 -3.02
C ASN A 104 9.68 -24.38 -4.26
N LYS A 105 9.07 -24.06 -5.41
CA LYS A 105 9.36 -24.74 -6.67
C LYS A 105 10.80 -24.50 -7.10
N LEU A 106 11.28 -23.25 -6.99
CA LEU A 106 12.64 -22.87 -7.34
C LEU A 106 13.70 -23.49 -6.40
N LEU A 107 13.38 -23.62 -5.11
CA LEU A 107 14.22 -24.32 -4.15
C LEU A 107 14.31 -25.81 -4.48
N LYS A 108 13.19 -26.46 -4.82
CA LYS A 108 13.17 -27.87 -5.23
C LYS A 108 14.03 -28.15 -6.46
N THR A 109 13.98 -27.28 -7.48
CA THR A 109 14.81 -27.44 -8.68
C THR A 109 16.30 -27.24 -8.40
N LYS A 110 16.66 -26.31 -7.50
CA LYS A 110 18.05 -26.15 -7.05
C LYS A 110 18.55 -27.37 -6.30
N ILE A 111 17.73 -27.96 -5.43
CA ILE A 111 18.09 -29.16 -4.66
C ILE A 111 18.26 -30.36 -5.59
N SER A 112 17.32 -30.62 -6.50
CA SER A 112 17.42 -31.78 -7.42
C SER A 112 18.55 -31.65 -8.44
N GLY A 113 18.92 -30.43 -8.85
CA GLY A 113 20.06 -30.18 -9.73
C GLY A 113 21.42 -30.48 -9.08
N VAL A 114 21.50 -30.53 -7.75
CA VAL A 114 22.73 -30.85 -7.01
C VAL A 114 22.97 -32.37 -6.93
N GLU A 115 21.93 -33.20 -7.07
CA GLU A 115 22.03 -34.66 -6.89
C GLU A 115 22.58 -35.43 -8.12
N SER A 116 22.84 -34.79 -9.27
CA SER A 116 23.26 -35.50 -10.50
C SER A 116 24.77 -35.64 -10.72
N LYS A 117 25.64 -35.19 -9.79
CA LYS A 117 27.11 -35.30 -9.93
C LYS A 117 27.72 -36.32 -8.97
N GLY A 118 27.06 -37.45 -8.78
CA GLY A 118 27.68 -38.64 -8.20
C GLY A 118 28.37 -39.47 -9.28
N ASN A 119 29.60 -39.09 -9.67
CA ASN A 119 30.51 -40.01 -10.36
C ASN A 119 30.55 -41.31 -9.56
N LYS A 120 30.09 -42.44 -10.13
CA LYS A 120 30.14 -43.74 -9.47
C LYS A 120 31.59 -44.25 -9.49
N PRO A 121 32.36 -44.15 -8.39
CA PRO A 121 33.77 -44.57 -8.38
C PRO A 121 33.92 -46.08 -8.67
N TYR A 122 32.86 -46.84 -8.43
CA TYR A 122 32.79 -48.28 -8.63
C TYR A 122 32.93 -48.71 -10.09
N VAL A 123 32.46 -47.92 -11.05
CA VAL A 123 32.57 -48.26 -12.47
C VAL A 123 34.03 -48.14 -12.92
N LEU A 124 34.70 -47.06 -12.52
CA LEU A 124 36.13 -46.87 -12.82
C LEU A 124 36.99 -47.95 -12.16
N ASN A 125 36.71 -48.29 -10.89
CA ASN A 125 37.41 -49.35 -10.17
C ASN A 125 37.21 -50.73 -10.81
N LEU A 126 36.02 -51.03 -11.35
CA LEU A 126 35.73 -52.29 -12.03
C LEU A 126 36.50 -52.41 -13.36
N PHE A 127 36.59 -51.32 -14.13
CA PHE A 127 37.40 -51.27 -15.35
C PHE A 127 38.89 -51.46 -15.06
N ILE A 128 39.41 -50.77 -14.04
CA ILE A 128 40.82 -50.91 -13.62
C ILE A 128 41.09 -52.36 -13.18
N ALA A 129 40.23 -52.95 -12.34
CA ALA A 129 40.38 -54.34 -11.91
C ALA A 129 40.36 -55.31 -13.10
N PHE A 130 39.46 -55.12 -14.07
CA PHE A 130 39.38 -55.97 -15.25
C PHE A 130 40.64 -55.86 -16.12
N THR A 131 41.19 -54.66 -16.30
CA THR A 131 42.45 -54.47 -17.05
C THR A 131 43.65 -55.13 -16.38
N ILE A 132 43.74 -55.07 -15.05
CA ILE A 132 44.81 -55.73 -14.29
C ILE A 132 44.72 -57.25 -14.43
N VAL A 133 43.51 -57.81 -14.32
CA VAL A 133 43.28 -59.25 -14.50
C VAL A 133 43.70 -59.70 -15.90
N LEU A 134 43.28 -58.99 -16.96
CA LEU A 134 43.68 -59.31 -18.34
C LEU A 134 45.20 -59.23 -18.56
N TYR A 135 45.89 -58.31 -17.89
CA TYR A 135 47.34 -58.19 -17.96
C TYR A 135 48.06 -59.36 -17.25
N MET A 136 47.51 -59.85 -16.14
CA MET A 136 48.06 -61.00 -15.41
C MET A 136 47.86 -62.34 -16.13
N PHE A 137 46.92 -62.42 -17.07
CA PHE A 137 46.62 -63.62 -17.88
C PHE A 137 47.26 -63.59 -19.28
N ARG A 138 48.19 -62.68 -19.54
CA ARG A 138 48.96 -62.57 -20.79
C ARG A 138 50.44 -62.85 -20.55
#